data_AF-A0A7D5D8U7-F1
#
_entry.id   AF-A0A7D5D8U7-F1
#
_cell.length_a   1.000
_cell.length_b   1.000
_cell.length_c   1.000
_cell.angle_alpha   90.00
_cell.angle_beta   90.00
_cell.angle_gamma   90.00
#
_symmetry.space_group_name_H-M   'P 1'
#
loop_
_entity.id
_entity.type
_entity.pdbx_description
1 polymer ?
#
loop_
_entity_poly.entity_id
_entity_poly.type
_entity_poly.pdbx_seq_one_letter_code
_entity_poly.pdbx_strand_id
1 'polypeptide(L)' 'MTEQSELQGEIAALCCFMAAVASILPLSCQLRLWPAFEQRAEAMRKRLGPGVLRGFEEATVSLSSKRQGLG' A
#
# COMPACT_ATOMS: atom_id res chain seq x y z
N MET A 1 -13.32 -4.00 -18.23
CA MET A 1 -13.08 -5.08 -17.25
C MET A 1 -11.59 -5.39 -17.05
N THR A 2 -10.70 -4.97 -17.95
CA THR A 2 -9.24 -5.23 -17.91
C THR A 2 -8.48 -4.33 -16.92
N GLU A 3 -8.71 -3.01 -16.95
CA GLU A 3 -8.02 -2.01 -16.11
C GLU A 3 -8.08 -2.33 -14.60
N GLN A 4 -9.23 -2.79 -14.13
CA GLN A 4 -9.45 -3.10 -12.71
C GLN A 4 -8.74 -4.40 -12.28
N SER A 5 -8.57 -5.36 -13.19
CA SER A 5 -7.88 -6.63 -12.91
C SER A 5 -6.36 -6.45 -12.91
N GLU A 6 -5.83 -5.63 -13.82
CA GLU A 6 -4.41 -5.26 -13.83
C GLU A 6 -4.02 -4.48 -12.57
N LEU A 7 -4.83 -3.48 -12.18
CA LEU A 7 -4.63 -2.72 -10.95
C LEU A 7 -4.64 -3.63 -9.70
N GLN A 8 -5.54 -4.61 -9.65
CA GLN A 8 -5.56 -5.58 -8.54
C GLN A 8 -4.30 -6.47 -8.50
N GLY A 9 -3.78 -6.86 -9.67
CA GLY A 9 -2.52 -7.60 -9.79
C GLY A 9 -1.32 -6.78 -9.31
N GLU A 10 -1.24 -5.50 -9.69
CA GLU A 10 -0.18 -4.58 -9.26
C GLU A 10 -0.23 -4.33 -7.75
N ILE A 11 -1.42 -4.13 -7.18
CA ILE A 11 -1.62 -3.98 -5.73
C ILE A 11 -1.17 -5.26 -5.01
N ALA A 12 -1.52 -6.44 -5.51
CA ALA A 12 -1.11 -7.71 -4.91
C ALA A 12 0.42 -7.89 -4.95
N ALA A 13 1.06 -7.56 -6.07
CA ALA A 13 2.52 -7.59 -6.20
C ALA A 13 3.21 -6.63 -5.21
N LEU A 14 2.67 -5.42 -5.05
CA LEU A 14 3.16 -4.44 -4.08
C LEU A 14 3.01 -4.95 -2.64
N CYS A 15 1.88 -5.59 -2.30
CA CYS A 15 1.68 -6.21 -0.99
C CYS A 15 2.73 -7.27 -0.69
N CYS A 16 2.97 -8.18 -1.64
CA CYS A 16 3.96 -9.24 -1.52
C CYS A 16 5.38 -8.68 -1.36
N PHE A 17 5.73 -7.65 -2.14
CA PHE A 17 7.02 -6.98 -2.04
C PHE A 17 7.21 -6.31 -0.67
N MET A 18 6.21 -5.57 -0.18
CA MET A 18 6.28 -4.95 1.14
C MET A 18 6.40 -5.98 2.27
N ALA A 19 5.69 -7.11 2.18
CA ALA A 19 5.79 -8.19 3.16
C ALA A 19 7.21 -8.83 3.16
N ALA A 20 7.77 -9.07 1.98
CA ALA A 20 9.15 -9.58 1.84
C ALA A 20 10.19 -8.58 2.35
N VAL A 21 10.00 -7.28 2.09
CA VAL A 21 10.89 -6.24 2.62
C VAL A 21 10.76 -6.15 4.15
N ALA A 22 9.55 -6.22 4.70
CA ALA A 22 9.35 -6.20 6.13
C ALA A 22 10.02 -7.39 6.83
N SER A 23 9.96 -8.60 6.25
CA SER A 23 10.50 -9.82 6.87
C SER A 23 12.02 -9.86 6.99
N ILE A 24 12.73 -9.08 6.16
CA ILE A 24 14.20 -8.97 6.19
C ILE A 24 14.70 -7.72 6.94
N LEU A 25 13.81 -6.79 7.27
CA LEU A 25 14.18 -5.56 7.97
C LEU A 25 14.32 -5.78 9.47
N PRO A 26 15.27 -5.11 10.15
CA PRO A 26 15.32 -5.07 11.60
C PRO A 26 14.01 -4.56 12.20
N LEU A 27 13.64 -5.03 13.39
CA LEU A 27 12.39 -4.68 14.07
C LEU A 27 12.19 -3.15 14.20
N SER A 28 13.26 -2.40 14.45
CA SER A 28 13.25 -0.93 14.52
C SER A 28 12.92 -0.24 13.19
N CYS A 29 13.16 -0.91 12.06
CA CYS A 29 12.76 -0.46 10.73
C CYS A 29 11.32 -0.88 10.40
N GLN A 30 10.90 -2.08 10.81
CA GLN A 30 9.52 -2.57 10.64
C GLN A 30 8.51 -1.63 11.32
N LEU A 31 8.80 -1.16 12.54
CA LEU A 31 7.96 -0.21 13.28
C LEU A 31 7.80 1.15 12.57
N ARG A 32 8.77 1.54 11.75
CA ARG A 32 8.76 2.81 11.01
C ARG A 32 8.21 2.68 9.58
N LEU A 33 8.03 1.45 9.09
CA LEU A 33 7.62 1.18 7.72
C LEU A 33 6.24 1.75 7.41
N TRP A 34 5.27 1.53 8.31
CA TRP A 34 3.90 2.02 8.10
C TRP A 34 3.77 3.53 8.22
N PRO A 35 4.33 4.21 9.25
CA PRO A 35 4.37 5.67 9.28
C PRO A 35 5.02 6.29 8.02
N ALA A 36 6.10 5.67 7.52
CA ALA A 36 6.74 6.12 6.28
C ALA A 36 5.86 5.92 5.04
N PHE A 37 5.15 4.78 4.95
CA PHE A 37 4.16 4.53 3.90
C PHE A 37 3.05 5.58 3.93
N GLU A 38 2.46 5.89 5.09
CA GLU A 38 1.39 6.88 5.23
C GLU A 38 1.84 8.28 4.79
N GLN A 39 3.04 8.71 5.19
CA GLN A 39 3.59 10.00 4.75
C GLN A 39 3.75 10.06 3.23
N ARG A 40 4.22 8.97 2.60
CA ARG A 40 4.41 8.91 1.15
C ARG A 40 3.06 8.83 0.42
N ALA A 41 2.11 8.09 0.96
CA ALA A 41 0.76 7.98 0.42
C ALA A 41 0.04 9.34 0.44
N GLU A 42 0.17 10.10 1.53
CA GLU A 42 -0.41 11.43 1.64
C GLU A 42 0.17 12.42 0.63
N ALA A 43 1.48 12.39 0.41
CA ALA A 43 2.12 13.18 -0.63
C ALA A 43 1.64 12.78 -2.05
N MET A 44 1.34 11.49 -2.27
CA MET A 44 0.79 11.00 -3.54
C MET A 44 -0.67 11.41 -3.75
N ARG A 45 -1.53 11.36 -2.73
CA ARG A 45 -2.94 11.81 -2.84
C ARG A 45 -3.05 13.23 -3.39
N LYS A 46 -2.18 14.12 -2.93
CA LYS A 46 -2.12 15.53 -3.37
C LYS A 46 -1.67 15.71 -4.83
N ARG A 47 -1.12 14.68 -5.45
CA ARG A 47 -0.54 14.72 -6.81
C ARG A 47 -1.34 13.91 -7.82
N LEU A 48 -2.24 13.04 -7.37
CA LEU A 48 -3.04 12.18 -8.25
C LEU A 48 -4.26 12.95 -8.77
N GLY A 49 -4.56 12.75 -10.05
CA GLY A 49 -5.81 13.24 -10.64
C GLY A 49 -7.03 12.44 -10.15
N PRO A 50 -8.25 13.00 -10.26
CA PRO A 50 -9.48 12.38 -9.74
C PRO A 50 -9.74 10.95 -10.23
N GLY A 51 -9.34 10.64 -11.47
CA GLY A 51 -9.54 9.31 -12.07
C GLY A 51 -8.67 8.19 -11.46
N VAL A 52 -7.54 8.54 -10.84
CA VAL A 52 -6.59 7.58 -10.26
C VAL A 52 -6.65 7.58 -8.73
N LEU A 53 -7.10 8.69 -8.13
CA LEU A 53 -7.20 8.86 -6.68
C LEU A 53 -8.09 7.80 -6.03
N ARG A 54 -9.26 7.49 -6.61
CA ARG A 54 -10.18 6.52 -6.05
C ARG A 54 -9.56 5.12 -5.91
N GLY A 55 -8.92 4.63 -6.98
CA GLY A 55 -8.25 3.32 -6.95
C GLY A 55 -7.07 3.29 -5.99
N PHE A 56 -6.34 4.41 -5.89
CA PHE A 56 -5.27 4.56 -4.91
C PHE A 56 -5.79 4.52 -3.45
N GLU A 57 -6.88 5.22 -3.16
CA GLU A 57 -7.51 5.21 -1.83
C GLU A 57 -7.99 3.81 -1.47
N GLU A 58 -8.72 3.13 -2.35
CA GLU A 58 -9.19 1.75 -2.16
C GLU A 58 -8.01 0.80 -1.86
N ALA A 59 -6.90 0.91 -2.61
CA ALA A 59 -5.69 0.13 -2.39
C ALA A 59 -5.06 0.39 -1.01
N THR A 60 -4.93 1.66 -0.62
CA THR A 60 -4.33 2.04 0.68
C THR A 60 -5.20 1.58 1.86
N VAL A 61 -6.52 1.64 1.73
CA VAL A 61 -7.47 1.12 2.74
C VAL A 61 -7.35 -0.39 2.85
N SER A 62 -7.35 -1.12 1.72
CA SER A 62 -7.22 -2.58 1.71
C SER A 62 -5.92 -3.05 2.39
N LEU A 63 -4.80 -2.38 2.09
CA LEU A 63 -3.51 -2.61 2.72
C LEU A 63 -3.54 -2.38 4.24
N SER A 64 -4.19 -1.30 4.69
CA SER A 64 -4.33 -0.99 6.13
C SER A 64 -5.15 -2.05 6.86
N SER A 65 -6.25 -2.52 6.26
CA SER A 65 -7.10 -3.56 6.83
C SER A 65 -6.37 -4.91 6.95
N LYS A 66 -5.58 -5.30 5.95
CA LYS A 66 -4.78 -6.55 6.00
C LYS A 66 -3.74 -6.55 7.11
N ARG A 67 -3.17 -5.38 7.44
CA ARG A 67 -2.27 -5.23 8.59
C ARG A 67 -3.01 -5.47 9.92
N GLN A 68 -4.24 -4.98 10.07
CA GLN A 68 -5.01 -5.15 11.31
C GLN A 68 -5.45 -6.61 11.53
N GLY A 69 -5.63 -7.38 10.45
CA GLY A 69 -5.93 -8.82 10.52
C GLY A 69 -4.73 -9.73 10.78
N LEU A 70 -3.52 -9.18 10.93
CA LEU A 70 -2.29 -9.90 11.29
C LEU A 70 -1.93 -9.77 12.79
N GLY A 71 -2.89 -9.28 13.60
CA GLY A 71 -2.80 -9.23 15.06
C GLY A 71 -3.31 -10.50 15.72
#